data_AF-A0A1Y3GAQ4-F1
#
_entry.id   AF-A0A1Y3GAQ4-F1
#
_cell.length_a   1.000
_cell.length_b   1.000
_cell.length_c   1.000
_cell.angle_alpha   90.00
_cell.angle_beta   90.00
_cell.angle_gamma   90.00
#
_symmetry.space_group_name_H-M   'P 1'
#
loop_
_entity.id
_entity.type
_entity.pdbx_description
1 polymer ?
#
loop_
_entity_poly.entity_id
_entity_poly.type
_entity_poly.pdbx_seq_one_letter_code
_entity_poly.pdbx_strand_id
1 'polypeptide(L)' 'MANRCKGHLATRDRLDTIQSASWELSAIGECLAAIGRDMALAPSDQNTPAGGTGNALNWLATEIDRRCALIDEALA' A
#
# COMPACT_ATOMS: atom_id res chain seq x y z
N MET A 1 -31.11 24.82 2.03
CA MET A 1 -31.06 23.34 2.17
C MET A 1 -29.93 22.66 1.37
N ALA A 2 -28.92 23.37 0.86
CA ALA A 2 -27.86 22.76 0.02
C ALA A 2 -26.61 22.24 0.77
N ASN A 3 -26.51 22.47 2.09
CA ASN A 3 -25.26 22.19 2.83
C ASN A 3 -25.13 20.72 3.28
N ARG A 4 -26.25 19.99 3.44
CA ARG A 4 -26.21 18.56 3.86
C ARG A 4 -25.75 17.63 2.75
N CYS A 5 -26.15 17.85 1.50
CA CYS A 5 -25.76 16.98 0.39
C CYS A 5 -24.27 17.11 0.04
N LYS A 6 -23.68 18.31 0.15
CA LYS A 6 -22.25 18.51 -0.09
C LYS A 6 -21.37 17.81 0.95
N GLY A 7 -21.73 17.89 2.23
CA GLY A 7 -21.02 17.16 3.29
C GLY A 7 -21.06 15.65 3.09
N HIS A 8 -22.23 15.10 2.75
CA HIS A 8 -22.41 13.65 2.59
C HIS A 8 -21.64 13.06 1.39
N LEU A 9 -21.49 13.83 0.31
CA LEU A 9 -20.69 13.44 -0.85
C LEU A 9 -19.19 13.51 -0.53
N ALA A 10 -18.73 14.56 0.15
CA ALA A 10 -17.34 14.68 0.59
C ALA A 10 -16.95 13.57 1.58
N THR A 11 -17.85 13.19 2.49
CA THR A 11 -17.62 12.06 3.42
C THR A 11 -17.54 10.73 2.68
N ARG A 12 -18.37 10.52 1.64
CA ARG A 12 -18.32 9.29 0.83
C ARG A 12 -17.04 9.18 0.01
N ASP A 13 -16.59 10.29 -0.57
CA ASP A 13 -15.35 10.39 -1.35
C ASP A 13 -14.12 10.06 -0.49
N ARG A 14 -14.09 10.56 0.76
CA ARG A 14 -13.06 10.22 1.75
C ARG A 14 -13.09 8.74 2.14
N LEU A 15 -14.28 8.18 2.40
CA LEU A 15 -14.42 6.75 2.74
C LEU A 15 -13.98 5.84 1.59
N ASP A 16 -14.32 6.19 0.35
CA ASP A 16 -13.90 5.46 -0.84
C ASP A 16 -12.36 5.50 -1.00
N THR A 17 -11.76 6.67 -0.80
CA THR A 17 -10.31 6.85 -0.79
C THR A 17 -9.62 5.98 0.25
N ILE A 18 -10.12 5.99 1.50
CA ILE A 18 -9.58 5.17 2.59
C ILE A 18 -9.70 3.68 2.27
N GLN A 19 -10.87 3.25 1.78
CA GLN A 19 -11.14 1.85 1.50
C GLN A 19 -10.28 1.33 0.34
N SER A 20 -10.17 2.11 -0.73
CA SER A 20 -9.30 1.79 -1.87
C SER A 20 -7.83 1.69 -1.45
N ALA A 21 -7.32 2.69 -0.72
CA ALA A 21 -5.95 2.66 -0.21
C ALA A 21 -5.70 1.48 0.73
N SER A 22 -6.67 1.11 1.56
CA SER A 22 -6.57 -0.03 2.48
C SER A 22 -6.55 -1.38 1.75
N TRP A 23 -7.33 -1.54 0.68
CA TRP A 23 -7.28 -2.74 -0.17
C TRP A 23 -5.93 -2.88 -0.86
N GLU A 24 -5.40 -1.78 -1.36
CA GLU A 24 -4.10 -1.81 -2.03
C GLU A 24 -2.94 -2.08 -1.06
N LEU A 25 -3.00 -1.57 0.17
CA LEU A 25 -2.08 -1.97 1.24
C LEU A 25 -2.15 -3.47 1.56
N SER A 26 -3.35 -4.04 1.53
CA SER A 26 -3.53 -5.48 1.75
C SER A 26 -2.86 -6.30 0.64
N ALA A 27 -3.05 -5.90 -0.62
CA ALA A 27 -2.39 -6.53 -1.76
C ALA A 27 -0.85 -6.39 -1.71
N ILE A 28 -0.34 -5.24 -1.28
CA ILE A 28 1.09 -5.04 -1.05
C ILE A 28 1.62 -6.01 0.01
N GLY A 29 0.86 -6.21 1.09
CA GLY A 29 1.19 -7.20 2.12
C GLY A 29 1.31 -8.63 1.58
N GLU A 30 0.43 -9.02 0.67
CA GLU A 30 0.50 -10.33 -0.01
C GLU A 30 1.76 -10.46 -0.89
N CYS A 31 2.11 -9.41 -1.63
CA CYS A 31 3.36 -9.36 -2.41
C CYS A 31 4.60 -9.49 -1.54
N LEU A 32 4.65 -8.78 -0.41
CA LEU A 32 5.75 -8.89 0.56
C LEU A 32 5.86 -10.30 1.14
N ALA A 33 4.73 -10.93 1.47
CA ALA A 33 4.71 -12.30 1.96
C ALA A 33 5.22 -13.30 0.91
N ALA A 34 4.91 -13.10 -0.37
CA ALA A 34 5.44 -13.90 -1.46
C ALA A 34 6.96 -13.74 -1.60
N ILE A 35 7.46 -12.50 -1.65
CA ILE A 35 8.90 -12.20 -1.71
C ILE A 35 9.64 -12.84 -0.52
N GLY A 36 9.09 -12.72 0.69
CA GLY A 36 9.67 -13.32 1.90
C GLY A 36 9.77 -14.84 1.82
N ARG A 37 8.75 -15.51 1.27
CA ARG A 37 8.79 -16.96 1.02
C ARG A 37 9.84 -17.34 -0.01
N ASP A 38 9.91 -16.62 -1.12
CA ASP A 38 10.89 -16.87 -2.17
C ASP A 38 12.32 -16.69 -1.66
N MET A 39 12.56 -15.67 -0.83
CA MET A 39 13.85 -15.45 -0.17
C MET A 39 14.20 -16.54 0.84
N ALA A 40 13.22 -17.06 1.58
CA ALA A 40 13.44 -18.14 2.55
C ALA A 40 13.75 -19.49 1.88
N LEU A 41 13.30 -19.68 0.63
CA LEU A 41 13.56 -20.88 -0.16
C LEU A 41 14.83 -20.77 -1.03
N ALA A 42 15.43 -19.59 -1.13
CA ALA A 42 16.63 -19.37 -1.94
C ALA A 42 17.86 -20.05 -1.30
N PRO A 43 18.74 -20.69 -2.10
CA PRO A 43 19.97 -21.28 -1.60
C PRO A 43 20.88 -20.21 -0.98
N SER A 44 21.42 -20.51 0.21
CA SER A 44 22.21 -19.59 1.05
C SER A 44 23.42 -18.93 0.38
N ASP A 45 23.87 -19.44 -0.77
CA ASP A 45 25.00 -18.91 -1.54
C ASP A 45 24.62 -17.74 -2.47
N GLN A 46 23.32 -17.46 -2.66
CA GLN A 46 22.85 -16.24 -3.33
C GLN A 46 22.83 -15.07 -2.34
N ASN A 47 24.01 -14.71 -1.85
CA ASN A 47 24.19 -13.54 -1.00
C ASN A 47 23.70 -12.28 -1.72
N THR A 48 22.80 -11.55 -1.03
CA THR A 48 22.17 -10.29 -1.43
C THR A 48 20.98 -10.47 -2.40
N PRO A 49 19.80 -9.90 -2.11
CA PRO A 49 18.74 -9.80 -3.11
C PRO A 49 19.32 -9.07 -4.32
N ALA A 50 19.66 -9.82 -5.38
CA ALA A 50 20.18 -9.25 -6.61
C ALA A 50 19.20 -8.18 -7.10
N GLY A 51 19.72 -7.08 -7.65
CA GLY A 51 19.09 -5.75 -7.72
C GLY A 51 17.60 -5.67 -8.09
N GLY A 52 17.04 -6.65 -8.80
CA GLY A 52 15.59 -6.75 -9.05
C GLY A 52 14.74 -6.84 -7.78
N THR A 53 15.07 -7.72 -6.83
CA THR A 53 14.30 -7.89 -5.58
C THR A 53 14.45 -6.66 -4.68
N GLY A 54 15.66 -6.10 -4.59
CA GLY A 54 15.92 -4.86 -3.85
C GLY A 54 15.13 -3.67 -4.41
N ASN A 55 15.11 -3.50 -5.73
CA ASN A 55 14.32 -2.46 -6.39
C ASN A 55 12.81 -2.64 -6.17
N ALA A 56 12.32 -3.88 -6.22
CA ALA A 56 10.92 -4.19 -5.95
C ALA A 56 10.54 -3.85 -4.50
N LEU A 57 11.37 -4.21 -3.53
CA LEU A 57 11.15 -3.85 -2.12
C LEU A 57 11.17 -2.34 -1.89
N ASN A 58 12.10 -1.61 -2.54
CA ASN A 58 12.16 -0.16 -2.44
C ASN A 58 10.91 0.52 -3.04
N TRP A 59 10.43 0.01 -4.18
CA TRP A 59 9.18 0.48 -4.78
C TRP A 59 7.97 0.21 -3.86
N LEU A 60 7.87 -1.01 -3.31
CA LEU A 60 6.80 -1.37 -2.38
C LEU A 60 6.80 -0.49 -1.13
N ALA A 61 7.97 -0.18 -0.58
CA ALA A 61 8.09 0.72 0.57
C ALA A 61 7.55 2.12 0.24
N THR A 62 7.94 2.68 -0.90
CA THR A 62 7.45 3.99 -1.36
C THR A 62 5.93 3.98 -1.58
N GLU A 63 5.39 2.89 -2.10
CA GLU A 63 3.96 2.77 -2.35
C GLU A 63 3.16 2.63 -1.04
N ILE A 64 3.68 1.93 -0.03
CA ILE A 64 3.06 1.88 1.31
C ILE A 64 2.95 3.29 1.89
N ASP A 65 4.04 4.05 1.88
CA ASP A 65 4.05 5.43 2.40
C ASP A 65 3.02 6.30 1.67
N ARG A 66 2.93 6.16 0.34
CA ARG A 66 1.95 6.89 -0.47
C ARG A 66 0.50 6.55 -0.07
N ARG A 67 0.20 5.29 0.23
CA ARG A 67 -1.15 4.87 0.67
C ARG A 67 -1.48 5.33 2.07
N CYS A 68 -0.51 5.28 2.98
CA CYS A 68 -0.67 5.84 4.32
C CYS A 68 -0.96 7.34 4.27
N ALA A 69 -0.22 8.10 3.45
CA ALA A 69 -0.47 9.53 3.27
C ALA A 69 -1.87 9.84 2.72
N LEU A 70 -2.37 9.08 1.75
CA LEU A 70 -3.75 9.24 1.23
C LEU A 70 -4.81 8.97 2.30
N ILE A 71 -4.58 8.00 3.19
CA ILE A 71 -5.47 7.72 4.32
C ILE A 71 -5.43 8.87 5.32
N ASP A 72 -4.24 9.35 5.69
CA ASP A 72 -4.08 10.46 6.63
C ASP A 72 -4.74 11.75 6.10
N GLU A 73 -4.57 12.06 4.81
CA GLU A 73 -5.24 13.19 4.15
C GLU A 73 -6.77 13.06 4.14
N ALA A 74 -7.29 11.86 3.94
CA ALA A 74 -8.74 11.61 3.95
C ALA A 74 -9.34 11.70 5.36
N LEU A 75 -8.55 11.39 6.39
CA LEU A 75 -8.93 11.44 7.81
C LEU A 75 -8.82 12.84 8.42
N ALA A 76 -8.03 13.75 7.83
CA ALA A 76 -7.83 15.14 8.28
C ALA A 76 -9.05 16.05 8.00
#